data_AF-A0A350QM53-F1
#
_entry.id   AF-A0A350QM53-F1
#
_cell.length_a   1.000
_cell.length_b   1.000
_cell.length_c   1.000
_cell.angle_alpha   90.00
_cell.angle_beta   90.00
_cell.angle_gamma   90.00
#
_symmetry.space_group_name_H-M   'P 1'
#
loop_
_entity.id
_entity.type
_entity.pdbx_description
1 polymer ?
#
loop_
_entity_poly.entity_id
_entity_poly.type
_entity_poly.pdbx_seq_one_letter_code
_entity_poly.pdbx_strand_id
1 'polypeptide(L)'
;GDVVTMIINGTTYTTTVQADGSWSVDVAGSDLAADTEFDVVVSSSDALGNTVESTTNSTHTVDLAAEAGTINVNNITADDIVNAAEVAGTITVTGTATGGDIAPGDVVSM
;
A
#
# COMPACT_ATOMS: atom_id res chain seq x y z
N GLY A 1 7.99 -19.06 24.60
CA GLY A 1 8.95 -17.97 24.79
C GLY A 1 8.25 -16.83 25.49
N ASP A 2 8.96 -15.70 25.58
CA ASP A 2 8.44 -14.47 26.17
C ASP A 2 7.23 -13.94 25.39
N VAL A 3 6.32 -13.26 26.08
CA VAL A 3 5.09 -12.72 25.45
C VAL A 3 5.42 -11.39 24.79
N VAL A 4 5.01 -11.26 23.53
CA VAL A 4 5.06 -10.01 22.78
C VAL A 4 3.66 -9.41 22.77
N THR A 5 3.54 -8.14 23.16
CA THR A 5 2.28 -7.39 23.21
C THR A 5 2.41 -6.09 22.44
N MET A 6 1.36 -5.73 21.72
CA MET A 6 1.24 -4.49 20.95
C MET A 6 -0.20 -4.01 21.05
N ILE A 7 -0.38 -2.68 21.14
CA ILE A 7 -1.68 -2.04 21.06
C ILE A 7 -1.68 -1.21 19.79
N ILE A 8 -2.52 -1.57 18.82
CA ILE A 8 -2.58 -0.93 17.50
C ILE A 8 -4.02 -0.47 17.30
N ASN A 9 -4.23 0.83 17.14
CA ASN A 9 -5.57 1.43 17.05
C ASN A 9 -6.50 1.03 18.22
N GLY A 10 -5.91 0.86 19.42
CA GLY A 10 -6.64 0.42 20.63
C GLY A 10 -6.93 -1.08 20.72
N THR A 11 -6.63 -1.87 19.69
CA THR A 11 -6.74 -3.34 19.73
C THR A 11 -5.46 -3.95 20.28
N THR A 12 -5.58 -4.86 21.26
CA THR A 12 -4.44 -5.60 21.81
C THR A 12 -4.14 -6.83 20.96
N TYR A 13 -2.91 -6.92 20.47
CA TYR A 13 -2.36 -8.06 19.74
C TYR A 13 -1.27 -8.73 20.59
N THR A 14 -1.27 -10.07 20.60
CA THR A 14 -0.28 -10.84 21.37
C THR A 14 0.24 -12.04 20.58
N THR A 15 1.52 -12.36 20.82
CA THR A 15 2.17 -13.58 20.34
C THR A 15 3.31 -13.96 21.30
N THR A 16 4.11 -14.95 20.94
CA THR A 16 5.27 -15.36 21.75
C THR A 16 6.54 -15.44 20.91
N VAL A 17 7.67 -15.10 21.52
CA VAL A 17 9.00 -15.30 20.92
C VAL A 17 9.28 -16.79 20.72
N GLN A 18 9.70 -17.14 19.51
CA GLN A 18 10.08 -18.49 19.07
C GLN A 18 11.51 -18.85 19.49
N ALA A 19 11.88 -20.11 19.35
CA ALA A 19 13.20 -20.61 19.76
C ALA A 19 14.37 -19.96 19.01
N ASP A 20 14.14 -19.46 17.80
CA ASP A 20 15.12 -18.74 16.97
C ASP A 20 15.13 -17.22 17.23
N GLY A 21 14.32 -16.73 18.18
CA GLY A 21 14.18 -15.31 18.52
C GLY A 21 13.18 -14.54 17.66
N SER A 22 12.55 -15.17 16.68
CA SER A 22 11.51 -14.54 15.85
C SER A 22 10.16 -14.49 16.58
N TRP A 23 9.24 -13.64 16.11
CA TRP A 23 7.84 -13.62 16.52
C TRP A 23 7.00 -13.09 15.36
N SER A 24 5.73 -13.46 15.32
CA SER A 24 4.78 -12.96 14.32
C SER A 24 3.36 -13.00 14.89
N VAL A 25 2.52 -12.06 14.46
CA VAL A 25 1.09 -11.98 14.80
C VAL A 25 0.35 -11.39 13.61
N ASP A 26 -0.83 -11.94 13.30
CA ASP A 26 -1.71 -11.37 12.29
C ASP A 26 -2.41 -10.13 12.89
N VAL A 27 -2.30 -9.00 12.21
CA VAL A 27 -2.88 -7.71 12.61
C VAL A 27 -3.93 -7.30 11.58
N ALA A 28 -5.07 -6.76 12.03
CA ALA A 28 -6.08 -6.25 11.12
C ALA A 28 -5.52 -5.04 10.34
N GLY A 29 -5.59 -5.08 9.01
CA GLY A 29 -5.10 -3.98 8.16
C GLY A 29 -5.79 -2.64 8.45
N SER A 30 -7.04 -2.66 8.94
CA SER A 30 -7.77 -1.45 9.36
C SER A 30 -7.14 -0.77 10.57
N ASP A 31 -6.55 -1.53 11.50
CA ASP A 31 -5.89 -0.97 12.67
C ASP A 31 -4.56 -0.32 12.27
N LEU A 32 -3.78 -0.96 11.41
CA LEU A 32 -2.56 -0.38 10.84
C LEU A 32 -2.86 0.85 9.95
N ALA A 33 -4.00 0.88 9.27
CA ALA A 33 -4.42 2.05 8.51
C ALA A 33 -4.80 3.24 9.39
N ALA A 34 -5.29 2.98 10.61
CA ALA A 34 -5.73 4.01 11.56
C ALA A 34 -4.63 4.46 12.53
N ASP A 35 -3.58 3.66 12.70
CA ASP A 35 -2.49 3.89 13.64
C ASP A 35 -1.13 3.62 12.98
N THR A 36 -0.36 4.68 12.75
CA THR A 36 0.93 4.65 12.05
C THR A 36 2.14 4.50 12.97
N GLU A 37 1.92 4.42 14.28
CA GLU A 37 2.99 4.34 15.27
C GLU A 37 2.53 3.60 16.53
N PHE A 38 3.19 2.48 16.85
CA PHE A 38 2.85 1.69 18.04
C PHE A 38 4.09 1.09 18.70
N ASP A 39 3.99 0.88 20.02
CA ASP A 39 5.02 0.18 20.77
C ASP A 39 4.83 -1.33 20.70
N VAL A 40 5.95 -2.04 20.64
CA VAL A 40 6.06 -3.49 20.80
C VAL A 40 6.77 -3.77 22.10
N VAL A 41 6.10 -4.48 22.99
CA VAL A 41 6.60 -4.80 24.34
C VAL A 41 6.81 -6.30 24.46
N VAL A 42 8.02 -6.71 24.85
CA VAL A 42 8.34 -8.08 25.22
C VAL A 42 8.43 -8.17 26.74
N SER A 43 7.64 -9.04 27.34
CA SER A 43 7.68 -9.32 28.79
C SER A 43 8.43 -10.63 29.05
N SER A 44 9.53 -10.53 29.79
CA SER A 44 10.42 -11.65 30.13
C SER A 44 10.45 -11.88 31.64
N SER A 45 10.76 -13.11 32.06
CA SER A 45 10.99 -13.43 33.48
C SER A 45 12.20 -14.33 33.69
N ASP A 46 12.90 -14.14 34.81
CA ASP A 46 13.98 -15.05 35.21
C ASP A 46 13.45 -16.25 36.04
N ALA A 47 14.34 -17.20 36.35
CA ALA A 47 13.99 -18.40 37.11
C ALA A 47 13.54 -18.12 38.58
N LEU A 48 13.77 -16.90 39.07
CA LEU A 48 13.39 -16.45 40.41
C LEU A 48 12.10 -15.61 40.39
N GLY A 49 11.49 -15.42 39.21
CA GLY A 49 10.23 -14.70 39.04
C GLY A 49 10.36 -13.18 38.91
N ASN A 50 11.57 -12.64 38.73
CA ASN A 50 11.71 -11.22 38.42
C ASN A 50 11.30 -10.96 36.97
N THR A 51 10.51 -9.92 36.73
CA THR A 51 10.02 -9.56 35.39
C THR A 51 10.72 -8.32 34.85
N VAL A 52 10.89 -8.25 33.53
CA VAL A 52 11.38 -7.07 32.81
C VAL A 52 10.61 -6.88 31.51
N GLU A 53 10.42 -5.63 31.11
CA GLU A 53 9.86 -5.26 29.82
C GLU A 53 10.94 -4.67 28.91
N SER A 54 10.97 -5.13 27.66
CA SER A 54 11.77 -4.54 26.60
C SER A 54 10.83 -3.93 25.56
N THR A 55 10.98 -2.63 25.29
CA THR A 55 10.09 -1.89 24.40
C THR A 55 10.85 -1.37 23.19
N THR A 56 10.20 -1.43 22.02
CA THR A 56 10.63 -0.73 20.82
C THR A 56 9.43 -0.08 20.15
N ASN A 57 9.68 0.97 19.38
CA ASN A 57 8.65 1.71 18.66
C ASN A 57 8.71 1.34 17.16
N SER A 58 7.54 1.09 16.57
CA SER A 58 7.38 0.80 15.14
C SER A 58 6.62 1.94 14.48
N THR A 59 7.08 2.38 13.31
CA THR A 59 6.40 3.40 12.48
C THR A 59 6.21 2.91 11.05
N HIS A 60 5.14 3.35 10.41
CA HIS A 60 4.88 3.14 8.98
C HIS A 60 4.05 4.27 8.39
N THR A 61 3.91 4.29 7.07
CA THR A 61 3.04 5.25 6.36
C THR A 61 1.83 4.54 5.79
N VAL A 62 0.74 5.29 5.58
CA VAL A 62 -0.50 4.79 5.00
C VAL A 62 -0.78 5.55 3.72
N ASP A 63 -0.90 4.80 2.62
CA ASP A 63 -1.37 5.29 1.33
C ASP A 63 -2.48 4.35 0.83
N LEU A 64 -3.70 4.86 0.78
CA LEU A 64 -4.91 4.13 0.40
C LEU A 64 -5.60 4.77 -0.81
N ALA A 65 -4.96 5.74 -1.46
CA ALA A 65 -5.59 6.52 -2.51
C ALA A 65 -4.63 6.71 -3.68
N ALA A 66 -5.03 6.21 -4.85
CA ALA A 66 -4.43 6.61 -6.09
C ALA A 66 -5.08 7.92 -6.60
N GLU A 67 -4.30 8.76 -7.26
CA GLU A 67 -4.77 9.99 -7.87
C GLU A 67 -5.11 9.78 -9.35
N ALA A 68 -6.35 10.11 -9.73
CA ALA A 68 -6.75 10.08 -11.13
C ALA A 68 -6.12 11.25 -11.90
N GLY A 69 -5.63 10.95 -13.10
CA GLY A 69 -5.20 11.96 -14.05
C GLY A 69 -6.30 12.39 -15.02
N THR A 70 -5.88 13.00 -16.13
CA THR A 70 -6.71 13.41 -17.25
C THR A 70 -6.23 12.70 -18.52
N ILE A 71 -7.18 12.18 -19.30
CA ILE A 71 -6.93 11.55 -20.58
C ILE A 71 -7.71 12.29 -21.65
N ASN A 72 -7.04 12.67 -22.74
CA ASN A 72 -7.64 13.29 -23.92
C ASN A 72 -7.29 12.49 -25.16
N VAL A 73 -8.26 12.33 -26.05
CA VAL A 73 -8.04 11.78 -27.40
C VAL A 73 -7.99 12.96 -28.36
N ASN A 74 -6.97 12.99 -29.22
CA ASN A 74 -6.87 13.99 -30.28
C ASN A 74 -7.97 13.73 -31.32
N ASN A 75 -8.22 14.69 -32.19
CA ASN A 75 -9.10 14.50 -33.34
C ASN A 75 -8.76 13.19 -34.08
N ILE A 76 -9.80 12.47 -34.52
CA ILE A 76 -9.62 11.31 -35.37
C ILE A 76 -9.31 11.83 -36.77
N THR A 77 -8.11 11.53 -37.28
CA THR A 77 -7.53 12.19 -38.47
C THR A 77 -7.30 13.70 -38.23
N ALA A 78 -6.99 14.48 -39.26
CA ALA A 78 -6.62 15.89 -39.10
C ALA A 78 -7.82 16.81 -38.79
N ASP A 79 -9.02 16.41 -39.16
CA ASP A 79 -10.23 17.24 -39.14
C ASP A 79 -11.39 16.64 -38.35
N ASP A 80 -11.14 15.57 -37.58
CA ASP A 80 -12.13 14.81 -36.82
C ASP A 80 -13.22 14.17 -37.70
N ILE A 81 -12.90 13.94 -38.98
CA ILE A 81 -13.81 13.35 -39.96
C ILE A 81 -13.06 12.21 -40.66
N VAL A 82 -13.70 11.05 -40.74
CA VAL A 82 -13.18 9.91 -41.51
C VAL A 82 -13.79 9.92 -42.91
N ASN A 83 -12.94 10.03 -43.93
CA ASN A 83 -13.30 10.01 -45.33
C ASN A 83 -13.07 8.63 -45.99
N ALA A 84 -13.49 8.50 -47.25
CA ALA A 84 -13.42 7.24 -47.99
C ALA A 84 -11.99 6.74 -48.26
N ALA A 85 -11.00 7.63 -48.32
CA ALA A 85 -9.60 7.22 -48.46
C ALA A 85 -9.04 6.72 -47.12
N GLU A 86 -9.42 7.35 -46.01
CA GLU A 86 -8.96 6.99 -44.67
C GLU A 86 -9.51 5.65 -44.20
N VAL A 87 -10.78 5.33 -44.50
CA VAL A 87 -11.37 4.02 -44.19
C VAL A 87 -10.73 2.86 -44.97
N ALA A 88 -10.08 3.15 -46.09
CA ALA A 88 -9.38 2.15 -46.88
C ALA A 88 -7.97 1.82 -46.33
N GLY A 89 -7.50 2.57 -45.32
CA GLY A 89 -6.18 2.41 -44.71
C GLY A 89 -6.23 2.16 -43.21
N THR A 90 -5.09 2.38 -42.55
CA THR A 90 -4.96 2.34 -41.08
C THR A 90 -4.96 3.75 -40.54
N ILE A 91 -5.81 4.02 -39.55
CA ILE A 91 -5.86 5.31 -38.84
C ILE A 91 -5.12 5.17 -37.51
N THR A 92 -4.10 6.01 -37.30
CA THR A 92 -3.43 6.12 -36.01
C THR A 92 -4.25 7.03 -35.09
N VAL A 93 -4.78 6.47 -34.01
CA VAL A 93 -5.43 7.24 -32.94
C VAL A 93 -4.36 7.69 -31.95
N THR A 94 -4.40 8.96 -31.56
CA THR A 94 -3.43 9.56 -30.64
C THR A 94 -4.14 10.35 -29.55
N GLY A 95 -3.43 10.65 -28.47
CA GLY A 95 -3.98 11.41 -27.34
C GLY A 95 -2.90 11.77 -26.34
N THR A 96 -3.32 12.32 -25.20
CA THR A 96 -2.45 12.61 -24.06
C THR A 96 -3.04 12.02 -22.79
N ALA A 97 -2.18 11.57 -21.88
CA ALA A 97 -2.56 11.11 -20.54
C ALA A 97 -1.58 11.74 -19.54
N THR A 98 -2.09 12.51 -18.57
CA THR A 98 -1.26 13.32 -17.66
C THR A 98 -1.95 13.55 -16.31
N GLY A 99 -1.16 13.74 -15.26
CA GLY A 99 -1.65 14.08 -13.92
C GLY A 99 -2.02 12.86 -13.08
N GLY A 100 -2.26 13.08 -11.79
CA GLY A 100 -2.41 12.00 -10.81
C GLY A 100 -1.21 11.04 -10.83
N ASP A 101 -1.49 9.75 -10.73
CA ASP A 101 -0.47 8.69 -10.79
C ASP A 101 -0.14 8.21 -12.21
N ILE A 102 -0.64 8.89 -13.25
CA ILE A 102 -0.32 8.52 -14.64
C ILE A 102 1.19 8.72 -14.89
N ALA A 103 1.86 7.64 -15.29
CA ALA A 103 3.30 7.60 -15.53
C ALA A 103 3.66 7.04 -16.93
N PRO A 104 4.87 7.35 -17.44
CA PRO A 104 5.35 6.74 -18.68
C PRO A 104 5.38 5.21 -18.60
N GLY A 105 4.76 4.56 -19.59
CA GLY A 105 4.65 3.10 -19.65
C GLY A 105 3.32 2.55 -19.14
N ASP A 106 2.46 3.40 -18.57
CA ASP A 106 1.09 3.00 -18.24
C ASP A 106 0.33 2.54 -19.49
N VAL A 107 -0.46 1.49 -19.31
CA VAL A 107 -1.21 0.85 -20.39
C VAL A 107 -2.46 1.66 -20.71
N VAL A 108 -2.61 2.02 -21.98
CA VAL A 108 -3.87 2.53 -22.52
C VAL A 108 -4.67 1.35 -23.05
N SER A 109 -5.77 1.01 -22.39
CA SER A 109 -6.72 -0.02 -22.84
C SER A 109 -8.01 0.61 -23.34
N MET A 110 -8.57 0.05 -24.41
CA MET A 110 -9.87 0.39 -25.00
C MET A 110 -10.91 -0.68 -24.65
#